data_AF-A0A965HJ32-F1
#
_entry.id   AF-A0A965HJ32-F1
#
_cell.length_a   1.000
_cell.length_b   1.000
_cell.length_c   1.000
_cell.angle_alpha   90.00
_cell.angle_beta   90.00
_cell.angle_gamma   90.00
#
_symmetry.space_group_name_H-M   'P 1'
#
loop_
_entity.id
_entity.type
_entity.pdbx_description
1 polymer ?
#
loop_
_entity_poly.entity_id
_entity_poly.type
_entity_poly.pdbx_seq_one_letter_code
_entity_poly.pdbx_strand_id
1 'polypeptide(L)'
;MVSVPVTLFQPNETIAIQSLPEVSEKEIRKISTRVDGTILVDFNDFGRTKLEAGTSTGRGFILVVLVNGRVVYAPRIDTVITNGSILLPPGSITPGEIAQVNGQVEKGQDQRLKDLGNGK
;
A
#
# COMPACT_ATOMS: atom_id res chain seq x y z
N MET A 1 -14.38 13.15 -7.29
CA MET A 1 -13.17 13.04 -8.13
C MET A 1 -12.62 14.44 -8.29
N VAL A 2 -11.39 14.71 -7.83
CA VAL A 2 -10.80 16.07 -7.82
C VAL A 2 -9.49 16.02 -8.60
N SER A 3 -9.50 16.48 -9.84
CA SER A 3 -8.29 16.74 -10.63
C SER A 3 -7.84 18.17 -10.34
N VAL A 4 -6.55 18.39 -10.09
CA VAL A 4 -6.01 19.75 -9.99
C VAL A 4 -5.63 20.20 -11.41
N PRO A 5 -6.33 21.21 -11.99
CA PRO A 5 -5.95 21.73 -13.29
C PRO A 5 -4.65 22.53 -13.15
N VAL A 6 -3.65 22.21 -13.97
CA VAL A 6 -2.44 23.02 -14.10
C VAL A 6 -2.42 23.58 -15.51
N THR A 7 -2.43 24.91 -15.62
CA THR A 7 -2.33 25.62 -16.89
C THR A 7 -0.86 25.78 -17.24
N LEU A 8 -0.42 25.21 -18.36
CA LEU A 8 0.88 25.51 -18.94
C LEU A 8 0.79 26.82 -19.72
N PHE A 9 1.74 27.73 -19.50
CA PHE A 9 1.72 29.03 -20.17
C PHE A 9 2.30 28.96 -21.60
N GLN A 10 3.15 27.96 -21.89
CA GLN A 10 3.74 27.69 -23.20
C GLN A 10 4.13 26.20 -23.32
N PRO A 11 3.46 25.38 -24.16
CA PRO A 11 2.25 25.67 -24.92
C PRO A 11 1.03 25.85 -24.00
N ASN A 12 -0.02 26.52 -24.48
CA ASN A 12 -1.27 26.72 -23.74
C ASN A 12 -2.08 25.42 -23.70
N GLU A 13 -1.66 24.50 -22.84
CA GLU A 13 -2.31 23.21 -22.61
C GLU A 13 -2.75 23.08 -21.15
N THR A 14 -3.95 22.56 -20.95
CA THR A 14 -4.46 22.19 -19.62
C THR A 14 -4.05 20.75 -19.36
N ILE A 15 -3.09 20.54 -18.45
CA ILE A 15 -2.75 19.20 -17.98
C ILE A 15 -3.55 18.89 -16.70
N ALA A 16 -4.13 17.70 -16.64
CA ALA A 16 -4.78 17.19 -15.44
C ALA A 16 -3.80 16.27 -14.71
N ILE A 17 -3.35 16.67 -13.52
CA ILE A 17 -2.57 15.78 -12.66
C ILE A 17 -3.55 14.92 -11.87
N GLN A 18 -3.52 13.61 -12.13
CA GLN A 18 -4.32 12.64 -11.39
C GLN A 18 -3.45 11.99 -10.31
N SER A 19 -3.65 12.39 -9.06
CA SER A 19 -3.09 11.67 -7.92
C SER A 19 -3.97 10.47 -7.60
N LEU A 20 -3.48 9.26 -7.86
CA LEU A 20 -4.12 8.05 -7.38
C LEU A 20 -3.72 7.81 -5.90
N PRO A 21 -4.63 7.27 -5.07
CA PRO A 21 -4.27 6.84 -3.72
C PRO A 21 -3.14 5.81 -3.74
N GLU A 22 -2.07 6.09 -3.00
CA GLU A 22 -0.94 5.18 -2.81
C GLU A 22 -0.93 4.61 -1.39
N VAL A 23 -0.60 3.32 -1.30
CA VAL A 23 -0.40 2.59 -0.04
C VAL A 23 1.08 2.29 0.10
N SER A 24 1.63 2.57 1.29
CA SER A 24 3.05 2.47 1.62
C SER A 24 3.29 1.50 2.78
N GLU A 25 4.55 1.28 3.11
CA GLU A 25 4.99 0.45 4.23
C GLU A 25 4.46 0.94 5.59
N LYS A 26 4.19 2.24 5.73
CA LYS A 26 3.63 2.84 6.96
C LYS A 26 2.21 2.35 7.26
N GLU A 27 1.52 1.88 6.24
CA GLU A 27 0.17 1.34 6.37
C GLU A 27 0.12 -0.18 6.56
N ILE A 28 1.27 -0.85 6.59
CA ILE A 28 1.34 -2.29 6.81
C ILE A 28 1.05 -2.61 8.28
N ARG A 29 0.15 -3.56 8.50
CA ARG A 29 -0.14 -4.16 9.81
C ARG A 29 0.69 -5.41 10.03
N LYS A 30 0.85 -6.26 9.02
CA LYS A 30 1.63 -7.49 9.10
C LYS A 30 1.93 -8.04 7.71
N ILE A 31 3.08 -8.67 7.55
CA ILE A 31 3.39 -9.53 6.40
C ILE A 31 3.52 -10.98 6.88
N SER A 32 2.88 -11.91 6.18
CA SER A 32 2.94 -13.34 6.45
C SER A 32 3.17 -14.15 5.19
N THR A 33 3.79 -15.33 5.34
CA THR A 33 4.01 -16.26 4.24
C THR A 33 3.12 -17.47 4.45
N ARG A 34 2.35 -17.84 3.42
CA ARG A 34 1.50 -19.02 3.41
C ARG A 34 2.33 -20.27 3.09
N VAL A 35 1.73 -21.44 3.29
CA VAL A 35 2.38 -22.76 3.10
C VAL A 35 2.86 -22.96 1.65
N ASP A 36 2.16 -22.38 0.69
CA ASP A 36 2.49 -22.39 -0.75
C ASP A 36 3.56 -21.35 -1.14
N GLY A 37 4.09 -20.60 -0.18
CA GLY A 37 5.05 -19.52 -0.39
C GLY A 37 4.41 -18.18 -0.76
N THR A 38 3.09 -18.11 -0.97
CA THR A 38 2.38 -16.87 -1.27
C THR A 38 2.53 -15.90 -0.10
N ILE A 39 2.79 -14.63 -0.40
CA ILE A 39 2.99 -13.62 0.64
C ILE A 39 1.69 -12.83 0.80
N LEU A 40 1.17 -12.78 2.03
CA LEU A 40 0.03 -11.97 2.40
C LEU A 40 0.53 -10.71 3.10
N VAL A 41 0.18 -9.55 2.55
CA VAL A 41 0.42 -8.24 3.17
C VAL A 41 -0.92 -7.72 3.68
N ASP A 42 -1.05 -7.62 4.99
CA ASP A 42 -2.22 -7.05 5.67
C ASP A 42 -1.95 -5.59 5.99
N PHE A 43 -2.87 -4.71 5.62
CA PHE A 43 -2.82 -3.28 5.92
C PHE A 43 -3.65 -2.94 7.17
N ASN A 44 -3.33 -1.79 7.78
CA ASN A 44 -4.17 -1.20 8.83
C ASN A 44 -5.42 -0.52 8.22
N ASP A 45 -6.32 0.00 9.05
CA ASP A 45 -7.60 0.58 8.59
C ASP A 45 -7.41 1.73 7.59
N PHE A 46 -6.35 2.53 7.77
CA PHE A 46 -6.02 3.62 6.86
C PHE A 46 -5.52 3.09 5.50
N GLY A 47 -4.63 2.10 5.52
CA GLY A 47 -4.17 1.41 4.31
C GLY A 47 -5.27 0.69 3.57
N ARG A 48 -6.18 0.03 4.29
CA ARG A 48 -7.39 -0.59 3.73
C ARG A 48 -8.25 0.43 2.98
N THR A 49 -8.52 1.56 3.61
CA THR A 49 -9.32 2.64 3.00
C THR A 49 -8.66 3.19 1.74
N LYS A 50 -7.34 3.42 1.77
CA LYS A 50 -6.57 3.85 0.60
C LYS A 50 -6.58 2.80 -0.51
N LEU A 51 -6.40 1.52 -0.18
CA LEU A 51 -6.38 0.42 -1.14
C LEU A 51 -7.74 0.27 -1.84
N GLU A 52 -8.83 0.37 -1.08
CA GLU A 52 -10.20 0.36 -1.60
C GLU A 52 -10.45 1.55 -2.53
N ALA A 53 -10.11 2.77 -2.10
CA ALA A 53 -10.25 3.98 -2.93
C ALA A 53 -9.39 3.91 -4.21
N GLY A 54 -8.14 3.43 -4.09
CA GLY A 54 -7.20 3.29 -5.19
C GLY A 54 -7.64 2.27 -6.22
N THR A 55 -8.15 1.12 -5.79
CA THR A 55 -8.62 0.07 -6.71
C THR A 55 -10.01 0.36 -7.30
N SER A 56 -10.86 1.09 -6.58
CA SER A 56 -12.13 1.61 -7.11
C SER A 56 -11.91 2.65 -8.21
N THR A 57 -11.01 3.62 -7.97
CA THR A 57 -10.68 4.68 -8.94
C THR A 57 -9.82 4.16 -10.08
N GLY A 58 -8.92 3.22 -9.78
CA GLY A 58 -7.93 2.66 -10.69
C GLY A 58 -8.42 1.48 -11.52
N ARG A 59 -9.73 1.22 -11.59
CA ARG A 59 -10.25 0.07 -12.33
C ARG A 59 -9.82 0.11 -13.80
N GLY A 60 -9.28 -0.99 -14.29
CA GLY A 60 -8.74 -1.13 -15.63
C GLY A 60 -7.25 -0.78 -15.77
N PHE A 61 -6.65 -0.09 -14.79
CA PHE A 61 -5.20 0.20 -14.73
C PHE A 61 -4.41 -0.96 -14.13
N ILE A 62 -3.08 -0.82 -14.09
CA ILE A 62 -2.15 -1.78 -13.47
C ILE A 62 -1.84 -1.34 -12.04
N LEU A 63 -2.04 -2.24 -11.07
CA LEU A 63 -1.59 -2.05 -9.69
C LEU A 63 -0.13 -2.46 -9.59
N VAL A 64 0.80 -1.53 -9.44
CA VAL A 64 2.22 -1.84 -9.32
C VAL A 64 2.61 -1.98 -7.84
N VAL A 65 3.16 -3.13 -7.46
CA VAL A 65 3.72 -3.34 -6.12
C VAL A 65 5.24 -3.26 -6.20
N LEU A 66 5.80 -2.33 -5.42
CA LEU A 66 7.23 -2.08 -5.32
C LEU A 66 7.77 -2.59 -3.98
N VAL A 67 8.91 -3.29 -4.04
CA VAL A 67 9.67 -3.72 -2.85
C VAL A 67 11.12 -3.33 -3.07
N ASN A 68 11.61 -2.37 -2.28
CA ASN A 68 12.98 -1.84 -2.39
C ASN A 68 13.32 -1.38 -3.83
N GLY A 69 12.38 -0.70 -4.48
CA GLY A 69 12.53 -0.20 -5.86
C GLY A 69 12.33 -1.26 -6.97
N ARG A 70 12.04 -2.52 -6.61
CA ARG A 70 11.79 -3.60 -7.57
C ARG A 70 10.29 -3.79 -7.76
N VAL A 71 9.85 -3.93 -9.01
CA VAL A 71 8.47 -4.36 -9.31
C VAL A 71 8.37 -5.86 -9.05
N VAL A 72 7.54 -6.26 -8.09
CA VAL A 72 7.39 -7.68 -7.70
C VAL A 72 6.03 -8.27 -8.06
N TYR A 73 5.06 -7.40 -8.35
CA TYR A 73 3.71 -7.78 -8.73
C TYR A 73 3.04 -6.61 -9.47
N ALA A 74 2.32 -6.91 -10.57
CA ALA A 74 1.73 -5.89 -11.43
C ALA A 74 0.41 -6.35 -12.08
N PRO A 75 -0.62 -6.77 -11.32
CA PRO A 75 -1.89 -7.21 -11.91
C PRO A 75 -2.69 -6.03 -12.45
N ARG A 76 -3.60 -6.35 -13.38
CA ARG A 76 -4.67 -5.41 -13.75
C ARG A 76 -5.70 -5.33 -12.62
N ILE A 77 -6.16 -4.12 -12.31
CA ILE A 77 -7.23 -3.87 -11.36
C ILE A 77 -8.56 -4.18 -12.04
N ASP A 78 -9.11 -5.37 -11.79
CA ASP A 78 -10.40 -5.82 -12.29
C ASP A 78 -11.52 -5.75 -11.23
N THR A 79 -11.13 -5.81 -9.96
CA THR A 79 -11.99 -5.72 -8.78
C THR A 79 -11.50 -4.68 -7.77
N VAL A 80 -12.42 -4.22 -6.92
CA VAL A 80 -12.11 -3.39 -5.75
C VAL A 80 -11.62 -4.29 -4.61
N ILE A 81 -10.51 -3.92 -3.98
CA ILE A 81 -9.93 -4.67 -2.86
C ILE A 81 -10.42 -4.07 -1.54
N THR A 82 -11.37 -4.74 -0.89
CA THR A 82 -12.05 -4.24 0.32
C THR A 82 -11.62 -4.96 1.60
N ASN A 83 -10.89 -6.08 1.50
CA ASN A 83 -10.42 -6.85 2.65
C ASN A 83 -9.18 -6.22 3.33
N GLY A 84 -8.56 -5.22 2.71
CA GLY A 84 -7.37 -4.56 3.25
C GLY A 84 -6.11 -5.42 3.19
N SER A 85 -6.07 -6.40 2.29
CA SER A 85 -4.91 -7.26 2.12
C SER A 85 -4.61 -7.53 0.65
N ILE A 86 -3.33 -7.71 0.32
CA ILE A 86 -2.90 -8.15 -1.01
C ILE A 86 -2.12 -9.46 -0.91
N LEU A 87 -2.30 -10.31 -1.92
CA LEU A 87 -1.51 -11.51 -2.12
C LEU A 87 -0.43 -11.23 -3.16
N LEU A 88 0.81 -11.51 -2.80
CA LEU A 88 1.96 -11.39 -3.69
C LEU A 88 2.49 -12.79 -4.02
N PRO A 89 3.03 -12.98 -5.23
CA PRO A 89 3.66 -14.22 -5.63
C PRO A 89 4.76 -14.69 -4.65
N PRO A 90 5.04 -16.01 -4.59
CA PRO A 90 6.18 -16.51 -3.85
C PRO A 90 7.48 -15.84 -4.25
N GLY A 91 8.28 -15.46 -3.26
CA GLY A 91 9.58 -14.79 -3.48
C GLY A 91 9.50 -13.27 -3.75
N SER A 92 8.30 -12.66 -3.78
CA SER A 92 8.17 -11.20 -3.93
C SER A 92 8.82 -10.41 -2.79
N ILE A 93 8.87 -10.96 -1.58
CA ILE A 93 9.52 -10.36 -0.41
C ILE A 93 10.36 -11.45 0.26
N THR A 94 11.62 -11.14 0.57
CA THR A 94 12.53 -12.07 1.24
C THR A 94 12.18 -12.21 2.73
N PRO A 95 12.51 -13.35 3.38
CA PRO A 95 12.27 -13.52 4.81
C PRO A 95 12.90 -12.44 5.69
N GLY A 96 14.07 -11.92 5.30
CA GLY A 96 14.75 -10.83 6.01
C GLY A 96 13.97 -9.50 5.92
N GLU A 97 13.47 -9.16 4.73
CA GLU A 97 12.61 -7.97 4.53
C GLU A 97 11.31 -8.10 5.35
N ILE A 98 10.69 -9.29 5.38
CA ILE A 98 9.48 -9.56 6.18
C ILE A 98 9.76 -9.35 7.67
N ALA A 99 10.84 -9.93 8.19
CA ALA A 99 11.22 -9.82 9.60
C ALA A 99 11.50 -8.35 9.98
N GLN A 100 12.16 -7.60 9.11
CA GLN A 100 12.44 -6.19 9.31
C GLN A 100 11.16 -5.35 9.41
N VAL A 101 10.23 -5.50 8.45
CA VAL A 101 8.96 -4.74 8.45
C VAL A 101 8.11 -5.11 9.66
N ASN A 102 7.92 -6.39 9.94
CA ASN A 102 7.12 -6.82 11.08
C ASN A 102 7.72 -6.32 12.41
N GLY A 103 9.04 -6.38 12.57
CA GLY A 103 9.71 -5.85 13.77
C GLY A 103 9.57 -4.33 13.94
N GLN A 104 9.49 -3.57 12.84
CA GLN A 104 9.19 -2.13 12.90
C GLN A 104 7.74 -1.87 13.32
N VAL A 105 6.79 -2.66 12.79
CA VAL A 105 5.38 -2.54 13.14
C VAL A 105 5.15 -2.88 14.62
N GLU A 106 5.76 -3.95 15.12
CA GLU A 106 5.69 -4.35 16.53
C GLU A 106 6.24 -3.26 17.45
N LYS A 107 7.44 -2.73 17.16
CA LYS A 107 8.01 -1.60 17.92
C LYS A 107 7.12 -0.37 17.93
N GLY A 108 6.48 -0.06 16.79
CA GLY A 108 5.55 1.06 16.67
C GLY A 108 4.28 0.86 17.51
N GLN A 109 3.78 -0.38 17.63
CA GLN A 109 2.64 -0.71 18.48
C GLN A 109 3.01 -0.62 19.97
N ASP A 110 4.16 -1.18 20.36
CA ASP A 110 4.64 -1.12 21.74
C ASP A 110 4.81 0.32 22.24
N GLN A 111 5.33 1.20 21.38
CA GLN A 111 5.48 2.62 21.73
C GLN A 111 4.12 3.28 21.95
N ARG A 112 3.15 3.04 21.06
CA ARG A 112 1.77 3.57 21.21
C ARG A 112 1.09 3.06 22.49
N LEU A 113 1.29 1.80 22.85
CA LEU A 113 0.75 1.24 24.10
C LEU A 113 1.38 1.88 25.34
N LYS A 114 2.69 2.14 25.32
CA LYS A 114 3.39 2.84 26.42
C LYS A 114 2.88 4.28 26.58
N ASP A 115 2.68 4.99 25.47
CA ASP A 115 2.19 6.37 25.48
C ASP A 115 0.77 6.46 26.04
N LEU A 116 -0.09 5.47 25.77
CA LEU A 116 -1.44 5.36 26.36
C LEU A 116 -1.43 4.97 27.84
N GLY A 117 -0.41 4.24 28.29
CA GLY A 117 -0.25 3.82 29.69
C GLY A 117 0.30 4.91 30.61
N ASN A 118 1.05 5.87 30.08
CA ASN A 118 1.71 6.95 30.84
C ASN A 118 0.87 8.24 30.97
N GLY A 119 -0.38 8.24 30.46
CA GLY A 119 -1.28 9.39 30.49
C GLY A 119 -2.23 9.45 31.70
N LYS A 120 -1.85 8.89 32.86
CA LYS A 120 -2.63 8.99 34.11
C LYS A 120 -1.91 9.85 35.14
#